data_AF-A0A834L4H6-F1
#
_entry.id   AF-A0A834L4H6-F1
#
_cell.length_a   1.000
_cell.length_b   1.000
_cell.length_c   1.000
_cell.angle_alpha   90.00
_cell.angle_beta   90.00
_cell.angle_gamma   90.00
#
_symmetry.space_group_name_H-M   'P 1'
#
loop_
_entity.id
_entity.type
_entity.pdbx_description
1 polymer ?
#
loop_
_entity_poly.entity_id
_entity_poly.type
_entity_poly.pdbx_seq_one_letter_code
_entity_poly.pdbx_strand_id
1 'polypeptide(L)'
;MAVIIFFLLFSSIFLNTEAIDKNCPPAKCFPNGPEILFPFSIKGLQPQNCSYPGFKLLCKENKTTIHFPSYGDLVVKSISYDSKRLMSLLDPENCVHQVFLNLDLSQTPFRYYFVLKNYTYLNCSAALPRPFVQVPCMSGSKYHVYVVASFGVVPDSCKPVKTVAIPFSYSPCLADDSFGRDLARRFRHMFQCSTRKG
;
A
#
# COMPACT_ATOMS: atom_id res chain seq x y z
N MET A 1 -37.83 -40.85 -9.81
CA MET A 1 -36.58 -41.12 -9.07
C MET A 1 -35.41 -40.25 -9.53
N ALA A 2 -35.10 -40.19 -10.84
CA ALA A 2 -33.95 -39.42 -11.35
C ALA A 2 -34.04 -37.89 -11.16
N VAL A 3 -35.23 -37.29 -11.26
CA VAL A 3 -35.42 -35.83 -11.12
C VAL A 3 -35.15 -35.34 -9.70
N ILE A 4 -35.49 -36.15 -8.69
CA ILE A 4 -35.28 -35.81 -7.27
C ILE A 4 -33.77 -35.83 -6.94
N ILE A 5 -33.02 -36.77 -7.53
CA ILE A 5 -31.56 -36.86 -7.37
C ILE A 5 -30.87 -35.61 -7.93
N PHE A 6 -31.34 -35.07 -9.07
CA PHE A 6 -30.80 -33.84 -9.64
C PHE A 6 -31.04 -32.61 -8.75
N PHE A 7 -32.21 -32.50 -8.12
CA PHE A 7 -32.49 -31.44 -7.14
C PHE A 7 -31.65 -31.57 -5.85
N LEU A 8 -31.37 -32.80 -5.39
CA LEU A 8 -30.48 -33.04 -4.24
C LEU A 8 -29.01 -32.73 -4.56
N LEU A 9 -28.56 -32.99 -5.81
CA LEU A 9 -27.23 -32.64 -6.30
C LEU A 9 -27.04 -31.13 -6.53
N PHE A 10 -28.11 -30.38 -6.82
CA PHE A 10 -28.07 -28.93 -6.91
C PHE A 10 -28.14 -28.26 -5.52
N SER A 11 -28.85 -28.88 -4.58
CA SER A 11 -28.92 -28.47 -3.17
C SER A 11 -27.56 -28.63 -2.46
N SER A 12 -26.79 -29.67 -2.77
CA SER A 12 -25.45 -29.89 -2.20
C SER A 12 -24.37 -28.92 -2.69
N ILE A 13 -24.68 -28.03 -3.63
CA ILE A 13 -23.94 -26.78 -3.82
C ILE A 13 -24.40 -25.78 -2.74
N PHE A 14 -24.38 -26.22 -1.48
CA PHE A 14 -24.40 -25.28 -0.37
C PHE A 14 -23.08 -24.52 -0.47
N LEU A 15 -23.18 -23.28 -0.97
CA LEU A 15 -22.18 -22.26 -0.69
C LEU A 15 -21.90 -22.35 0.81
N ASN A 16 -20.71 -22.82 1.18
CA ASN A 16 -20.16 -22.59 2.51
C ASN A 16 -19.95 -21.09 2.64
N THR A 17 -21.03 -20.32 2.80
CA THR A 17 -20.94 -19.00 3.37
C THR A 17 -20.60 -19.21 4.83
N GLU A 18 -19.30 -19.32 5.12
CA GLU A 18 -18.82 -19.14 6.48
C GLU A 18 -19.38 -17.80 6.95
N ALA A 19 -20.33 -17.86 7.87
CA ALA A 19 -20.90 -16.67 8.45
C ALA A 19 -19.75 -15.93 9.14
N ILE A 20 -19.43 -14.75 8.61
CA ILE A 20 -18.39 -13.90 9.18
C ILE A 20 -18.86 -13.47 10.55
N ASP A 21 -18.13 -13.90 11.57
CA ASP A 21 -18.39 -13.45 12.92
C ASP A 21 -17.87 -12.02 13.05
N LYS A 22 -18.76 -11.10 13.41
CA LYS A 22 -18.37 -9.70 13.65
C LYS A 22 -17.79 -9.53 15.05
N ASN A 23 -17.99 -10.50 15.94
CA ASN A 23 -17.53 -10.49 17.32
C ASN A 23 -16.14 -11.13 17.46
N CYS A 24 -15.18 -10.56 16.73
CA CYS A 24 -13.81 -11.04 16.74
C CYS A 24 -13.01 -10.41 17.87
N PRO A 25 -12.29 -11.20 18.68
CA PRO A 25 -11.48 -10.65 19.75
C PRO A 25 -10.37 -9.77 19.15
N PRO A 26 -10.08 -8.60 19.72
CA PRO A 26 -8.93 -7.79 19.31
C PRO A 26 -7.62 -8.58 19.40
N ALA A 27 -6.70 -8.35 18.47
CA ALA A 27 -5.41 -9.01 18.46
C ALA A 27 -4.26 -8.06 18.13
N LYS A 28 -3.05 -8.41 18.56
CA LYS A 28 -1.80 -7.69 18.25
C LYS A 28 -0.70 -8.70 17.96
N CYS A 29 0.17 -8.39 17.00
CA CYS A 29 1.36 -9.21 16.73
C CYS A 29 2.45 -9.05 17.81
N PHE A 30 2.50 -7.89 18.48
CA PHE A 30 3.48 -7.55 19.51
C PHE A 30 2.93 -6.40 20.37
N PRO A 31 3.43 -6.20 21.62
CA PRO A 31 2.83 -5.27 22.58
C PRO A 31 2.62 -3.83 22.07
N ASN A 32 3.59 -3.32 21.31
CA ASN A 32 3.59 -1.96 20.75
C ASN A 32 3.04 -1.88 19.32
N GLY A 33 2.45 -2.97 18.82
CA GLY A 33 1.88 -3.04 17.48
C GLY A 33 0.49 -2.43 17.37
N PRO A 34 0.00 -2.20 16.14
CA PRO A 34 -1.37 -1.77 15.91
C PRO A 34 -2.35 -2.83 16.42
N GLU A 35 -3.43 -2.37 17.05
CA GLU A 35 -4.55 -3.24 17.40
C GLU A 35 -5.32 -3.64 16.13
N ILE A 36 -5.54 -4.94 15.98
CA ILE A 36 -6.21 -5.54 14.84
C ILE A 36 -7.64 -5.92 15.23
N LEU A 37 -8.58 -5.28 14.55
CA LEU A 37 -10.02 -5.45 14.72
C LEU A 37 -10.64 -5.81 13.36
N PHE A 38 -11.85 -6.37 13.42
CA PHE A 38 -12.68 -6.58 12.24
C PHE A 38 -12.77 -5.29 11.39
N PRO A 39 -12.61 -5.34 10.05
CA PRO A 39 -12.60 -6.52 9.16
C PRO A 39 -11.26 -7.24 9.00
N PHE A 40 -10.20 -6.76 9.64
CA PHE A 40 -8.88 -7.37 9.57
C PHE A 40 -8.75 -8.48 10.60
N SER A 41 -7.97 -9.51 10.27
CA SER A 41 -7.59 -10.51 11.26
C SER A 41 -6.15 -10.96 11.09
N ILE A 42 -5.58 -11.48 12.15
CA ILE A 42 -4.24 -12.06 12.15
C ILE A 42 -4.34 -13.57 11.96
N LYS A 43 -3.73 -14.08 10.88
CA LYS A 43 -3.68 -15.51 10.59
C LYS A 43 -3.00 -16.25 11.75
N GLY A 44 -3.70 -17.25 12.29
CA GLY A 44 -3.19 -18.11 13.38
C GLY A 44 -3.38 -17.55 14.79
N LEU A 45 -3.82 -16.30 14.95
CA LEU A 45 -4.16 -15.71 16.26
C LEU A 45 -5.67 -15.54 16.44
N GLN A 46 -6.39 -15.25 15.36
CA GLN A 46 -7.85 -15.10 15.39
C GLN A 46 -8.54 -16.24 14.62
N PRO A 47 -9.81 -16.57 14.95
CA PRO A 47 -10.62 -17.55 14.22
C PRO A 47 -10.66 -17.30 12.70
N GLN A 48 -10.87 -18.35 11.90
CA GLN A 48 -10.84 -18.21 10.43
C GLN A 48 -11.95 -17.30 9.89
N ASN A 49 -13.12 -17.33 10.53
CA ASN A 49 -14.30 -16.53 10.20
C ASN A 49 -14.22 -15.07 10.66
N CYS A 50 -13.06 -14.62 11.15
CA CYS A 50 -12.85 -13.25 11.64
C CYS A 50 -12.32 -12.24 10.62
N SER A 51 -12.30 -12.59 9.34
CA SER A 51 -11.82 -11.69 8.28
C SER A 51 -12.55 -11.89 6.98
N TYR A 52 -12.69 -10.81 6.20
CA TYR A 52 -13.01 -10.94 4.78
C TYR A 52 -11.80 -11.49 4.00
N PRO A 53 -12.04 -12.17 2.86
CA PRO A 53 -10.98 -12.49 1.90
C PRO A 53 -10.16 -11.23 1.55
N GLY A 54 -8.82 -11.34 1.61
CA GLY A 54 -7.91 -10.23 1.36
C GLY A 54 -7.60 -9.32 2.55
N PHE A 55 -8.26 -9.49 3.71
CA PHE A 55 -8.01 -8.69 4.92
C PHE A 55 -7.17 -9.42 5.99
N LYS A 56 -6.59 -10.58 5.63
CA LYS A 56 -5.73 -11.36 6.52
C LYS A 56 -4.34 -10.74 6.62
N LEU A 57 -3.91 -10.51 7.86
CA LEU A 57 -2.60 -10.01 8.25
C LEU A 57 -1.73 -11.15 8.79
N LEU A 58 -0.41 -10.95 8.75
CA LEU A 58 0.59 -11.90 9.22
C LEU A 58 1.51 -11.22 10.23
N CYS A 59 1.89 -11.95 11.27
CA CYS A 59 2.96 -11.52 12.17
C CYS A 59 4.29 -12.06 11.66
N LYS A 60 5.27 -11.16 11.47
CA LYS A 60 6.64 -11.50 11.10
C LYS A 60 7.59 -10.65 11.93
N GLU A 61 8.46 -11.27 12.73
CA GLU A 61 9.56 -10.59 13.44
C GLU A 61 9.15 -9.27 14.14
N ASN A 62 8.19 -9.33 15.06
CA ASN A 62 7.64 -8.14 15.74
C ASN A 62 7.07 -7.06 14.79
N LYS A 63 6.61 -7.44 13.61
CA LYS A 63 5.89 -6.58 12.67
C LYS A 63 4.56 -7.21 12.29
N THR A 64 3.58 -6.36 12.05
CA THR A 64 2.33 -6.75 11.40
C THR A 64 2.49 -6.49 9.91
N THR A 65 2.16 -7.46 9.07
CA THR A 65 2.35 -7.39 7.62
C THR A 65 1.08 -7.77 6.88
N ILE A 66 0.90 -7.21 5.67
CA ILE A 66 -0.14 -7.59 4.73
C ILE A 66 0.51 -8.00 3.41
N HIS A 67 0.01 -9.08 2.83
CA HIS A 67 0.53 -9.62 1.58
C HIS A 67 -0.29 -9.11 0.39
N PHE A 68 0.39 -8.51 -0.59
CA PHE A 68 -0.16 -8.13 -1.87
C PHE A 68 0.39 -9.03 -2.98
N PRO A 69 -0.46 -9.76 -3.73
CA PRO A 69 0.02 -10.70 -4.75
C PRO A 69 0.95 -10.08 -5.82
N SER A 70 0.76 -8.81 -6.15
CA SER A 70 1.54 -8.10 -7.19
C SER A 70 2.91 -7.59 -6.72
N TYR A 71 3.12 -7.47 -5.40
CA TYR A 71 4.32 -6.82 -4.83
C TYR A 71 5.02 -7.68 -3.80
N GLY A 72 4.27 -8.26 -2.87
CA GLY A 72 4.79 -8.96 -1.70
C GLY A 72 4.25 -8.35 -0.41
N ASP A 73 5.05 -8.45 0.65
CA ASP A 73 4.63 -8.06 1.99
C ASP A 73 4.95 -6.59 2.28
N LEU A 74 3.94 -5.87 2.77
CA LEU A 74 4.08 -4.51 3.28
C LEU A 74 3.82 -4.50 4.79
N VAL A 75 4.56 -3.66 5.50
CA VAL A 75 4.44 -3.53 6.95
C VAL A 75 3.28 -2.60 7.28
N VAL A 76 2.40 -3.04 8.17
CA VAL A 76 1.27 -2.26 8.67
C VAL A 76 1.76 -1.37 9.82
N LYS A 77 1.88 -0.06 9.57
CA LYS A 77 2.24 0.90 10.63
C LYS A 77 1.07 1.19 11.55
N SER A 78 -0.12 1.38 10.98
CA SER A 78 -1.33 1.67 11.74
C SER A 78 -2.59 1.45 10.91
N ILE A 79 -3.70 1.18 11.60
CA ILE A 79 -5.04 1.12 11.02
C ILE A 79 -5.92 2.10 11.79
N SER A 80 -6.60 3.00 11.08
CA SER A 80 -7.70 3.80 11.62
C SER A 80 -8.99 3.03 11.39
N TYR A 81 -9.81 2.88 12.42
CA TYR A 81 -11.14 2.25 12.35
C TYR A 81 -12.28 3.27 12.35
N ASP A 82 -11.97 4.53 12.08
CA ASP A 82 -12.97 5.57 11.85
C ASP A 82 -13.82 5.28 10.59
N SER A 83 -14.72 6.21 10.24
CA SER A 83 -15.61 6.06 9.07
C SER A 83 -14.88 5.87 7.74
N LYS A 84 -13.59 6.22 7.64
CA LYS A 84 -12.77 6.14 6.43
C LYS A 84 -11.91 4.88 6.36
N ARG A 85 -11.74 4.17 7.48
CA ARG A 85 -11.01 2.89 7.58
C ARG A 85 -9.67 2.89 6.85
N LEU A 86 -8.75 3.75 7.29
CA LEU A 86 -7.46 3.96 6.63
C LEU A 86 -6.37 3.03 7.15
N MET A 87 -5.67 2.34 6.25
CA MET A 87 -4.51 1.53 6.57
C MET A 87 -3.24 2.23 6.06
N SER A 88 -2.26 2.38 6.95
CA SER A 88 -0.98 3.01 6.63
C SER A 88 0.11 1.97 6.55
N LEU A 89 0.83 1.97 5.43
CA LEU A 89 1.83 0.97 5.08
C LEU A 89 3.23 1.56 5.07
N LEU A 90 4.19 0.70 5.35
CA LEU A 90 5.63 0.94 5.23
C LEU A 90 6.21 -0.12 4.30
N ASP A 91 7.10 0.35 3.43
CA ASP A 91 7.94 -0.53 2.62
C ASP A 91 9.11 -1.03 3.47
N PRO A 92 9.33 -2.35 3.62
CA PRO A 92 10.47 -2.86 4.38
C PRO A 92 11.82 -2.42 3.80
N GLU A 93 11.89 -2.21 2.48
CA GLU A 93 13.07 -1.72 1.76
C GLU A 93 13.22 -0.18 1.81
N ASN A 94 12.32 0.51 2.51
CA ASN A 94 12.28 1.96 2.66
C ASN A 94 12.28 2.73 1.33
N CYS A 95 11.66 2.17 0.28
CA CYS A 95 11.53 2.77 -1.03
C CYS A 95 10.07 2.77 -1.51
N VAL A 96 9.25 3.65 -0.91
CA VAL A 96 7.81 3.80 -1.22
C VAL A 96 7.52 3.95 -2.72
N HIS A 97 8.42 4.58 -3.48
CA HIS A 97 8.29 4.73 -4.93
C HIS A 97 8.33 3.40 -5.69
N GLN A 98 9.10 2.42 -5.20
CA GLN A 98 9.13 1.07 -5.75
C GLN A 98 7.83 0.32 -5.47
N VAL A 99 7.18 0.57 -4.33
CA VAL A 99 5.85 0.05 -4.04
C VAL A 99 4.86 0.55 -5.08
N PHE A 100 4.76 1.86 -5.30
CA PHE A 100 3.80 2.42 -6.26
C PHE A 100 4.02 1.99 -7.70
N LEU A 101 5.25 1.69 -8.08
CA LEU A 101 5.56 1.24 -9.43
C LEU A 101 5.05 -0.18 -9.70
N ASN A 102 4.98 -1.02 -8.66
CA ASN A 102 4.81 -2.46 -8.78
C ASN A 102 3.54 -3.00 -8.10
N LEU A 103 2.96 -2.25 -7.16
CA LEU A 103 1.73 -2.60 -6.48
C LEU A 103 0.52 -2.37 -7.39
N ASP A 104 -0.20 -3.44 -7.66
CA ASP A 104 -1.49 -3.43 -8.32
C ASP A 104 -2.58 -3.81 -7.30
N LEU A 105 -3.46 -2.85 -7.02
CA LEU A 105 -4.58 -3.02 -6.10
C LEU A 105 -5.85 -3.55 -6.80
N SER A 106 -5.85 -3.70 -8.14
CA SER A 106 -7.05 -4.07 -8.92
C SER A 106 -7.67 -5.41 -8.49
N GLN A 107 -6.84 -6.34 -8.03
CA GLN A 107 -7.24 -7.66 -7.56
C GLN A 107 -7.43 -7.72 -6.04
N THR A 108 -7.50 -6.56 -5.38
CA THR A 108 -7.59 -6.45 -3.92
C THR A 108 -8.80 -5.62 -3.51
N PRO A 109 -9.28 -5.78 -2.26
CA PRO A 109 -10.38 -4.95 -1.75
C PRO A 109 -9.92 -3.52 -1.37
N PHE A 110 -8.63 -3.20 -1.50
CA PHE A 110 -8.07 -1.92 -1.11
C PHE A 110 -8.08 -0.93 -2.26
N ARG A 111 -8.23 0.34 -1.92
CA ARG A 111 -8.16 1.45 -2.86
C ARG A 111 -7.39 2.59 -2.23
N TYR A 112 -6.74 3.38 -3.08
CA TYR A 112 -6.16 4.63 -2.63
C TYR A 112 -7.27 5.58 -2.17
N TYR A 113 -7.09 6.15 -0.98
CA TYR A 113 -8.05 7.11 -0.42
C TYR A 113 -8.01 8.47 -1.15
N PHE A 114 -6.89 8.80 -1.80
CA PHE A 114 -6.70 10.07 -2.50
C PHE A 114 -6.82 9.93 -4.00
N VAL A 115 -7.15 11.05 -4.65
CA VAL A 115 -7.25 11.14 -6.11
C VAL A 115 -5.88 10.88 -6.74
N LEU A 116 -5.84 9.92 -7.65
CA LEU A 116 -4.64 9.55 -8.37
C LEU A 116 -4.38 10.50 -9.53
N LYS A 117 -3.10 10.73 -9.82
CA LYS A 117 -2.63 11.45 -10.99
C LYS A 117 -1.54 10.64 -11.68
N ASN A 118 -1.44 10.80 -12.99
CA ASN A 118 -0.42 10.14 -13.77
C ASN A 118 0.92 10.85 -13.58
N TYR A 119 1.89 10.08 -13.07
CA TYR A 119 3.27 10.47 -12.96
C TYR A 119 4.14 9.48 -13.72
N THR A 120 5.17 10.01 -14.37
CA THR A 120 6.13 9.25 -15.15
C THR A 120 7.47 9.23 -14.43
N TYR A 121 8.00 8.03 -14.25
CA TYR A 121 9.35 7.83 -13.75
C TYR A 121 10.33 7.97 -14.91
N LEU A 122 11.35 8.81 -14.74
CA LEU A 122 12.42 9.03 -15.70
C LEU A 122 13.71 8.45 -15.13
N ASN A 123 14.49 7.79 -15.97
CA ASN A 123 15.86 7.39 -15.68
C ASN A 123 16.81 8.19 -16.57
N CYS A 124 17.68 8.99 -15.94
CA CYS A 124 18.58 9.90 -16.60
C CYS A 124 20.04 9.50 -16.40
N SER A 125 20.86 9.66 -17.44
CA SER A 125 22.32 9.44 -17.36
C SER A 125 23.06 10.56 -16.63
N ALA A 126 22.45 11.74 -16.54
CA ALA A 126 22.98 12.91 -15.84
C ALA A 126 21.97 13.47 -14.85
N ALA A 127 22.46 14.03 -13.74
CA ALA A 127 21.63 14.68 -12.74
C ALA A 127 20.96 15.93 -13.33
N LEU A 128 19.65 16.04 -13.15
CA LEU A 128 18.89 17.22 -13.52
C LEU A 128 19.02 18.31 -12.45
N PRO A 129 19.12 19.59 -12.85
CA PRO A 129 19.15 20.70 -11.91
C PRO A 129 17.78 20.91 -11.24
N ARG A 130 17.74 21.76 -10.22
CA ARG A 130 16.47 22.19 -9.62
C ARG A 130 15.54 22.78 -10.71
N PRO A 131 14.21 22.55 -10.64
CA PRO A 131 13.45 22.07 -9.49
C PRO A 131 13.27 20.54 -9.40
N PHE A 132 13.93 19.75 -10.24
CA PHE A 132 13.78 18.28 -10.21
C PHE A 132 14.34 17.70 -8.92
N VAL A 133 13.54 16.87 -8.25
CA VAL A 133 13.93 16.17 -7.03
C VAL A 133 14.08 14.70 -7.35
N GLN A 134 15.28 14.18 -7.10
CA GLN A 134 15.65 12.80 -7.38
C GLN A 134 15.02 11.85 -6.36
N VAL A 135 14.71 10.62 -6.78
CA VAL A 135 14.32 9.50 -5.92
C VAL A 135 15.58 8.76 -5.48
N PRO A 136 16.09 8.93 -4.24
CA PRO A 136 17.40 8.42 -3.85
C PRO A 136 17.47 6.90 -3.84
N CYS A 137 16.45 6.22 -3.29
CA CYS A 137 16.40 4.76 -3.20
C CYS A 137 16.31 4.05 -4.56
N MET A 138 15.94 4.79 -5.62
CA MET A 138 15.90 4.28 -7.00
C MET A 138 17.04 4.83 -7.86
N SER A 139 17.98 5.58 -7.28
CA SER A 139 19.09 6.17 -8.00
C SER A 139 20.41 5.51 -7.61
N GLY A 140 21.38 5.58 -8.51
CA GLY A 140 22.72 5.04 -8.29
C GLY A 140 23.80 6.05 -8.66
N SER A 141 25.03 5.55 -8.80
CA SER A 141 26.19 6.37 -9.16
C SER A 141 26.22 6.82 -10.63
N LYS A 142 25.56 6.07 -11.53
CA LYS A 142 25.55 6.30 -12.98
C LYS A 142 24.16 6.61 -13.55
N TYR A 143 23.13 6.58 -12.72
CA TYR A 143 21.75 6.75 -13.15
C TYR A 143 20.94 7.49 -12.08
N HIS A 144 20.09 8.40 -12.55
CA HIS A 144 19.35 9.32 -11.70
C HIS A 144 17.85 9.18 -12.01
N VAL A 145 17.07 8.78 -11.01
CA VAL A 145 15.63 8.57 -11.17
C VAL A 145 14.84 9.75 -10.66
N TYR A 146 13.87 10.21 -11.46
CA TYR A 146 12.99 11.33 -11.16
C TYR A 146 11.52 10.95 -11.37
N VAL A 147 10.61 11.64 -10.69
CA VAL A 147 9.15 11.51 -10.89
C VAL A 147 8.62 12.83 -11.38
N VAL A 148 8.06 12.84 -12.60
CA VAL A 148 7.51 14.06 -13.22
C VAL A 148 6.04 13.85 -13.57
N ALA A 149 5.27 14.93 -13.67
CA ALA A 149 3.91 14.84 -14.19
C ALA A 149 3.96 14.37 -15.66
N SER A 150 3.07 13.46 -16.06
CA SER A 150 3.14 12.80 -17.38
C SER A 150 2.99 13.70 -18.61
N PHE A 151 2.62 14.98 -18.42
CA PHE A 151 2.52 15.97 -19.50
C PHE A 151 3.79 16.82 -19.66
N GLY A 152 4.87 16.51 -18.93
CA GLY A 152 6.13 17.25 -18.97
C GLY A 152 7.02 16.86 -20.15
N VAL A 153 7.87 17.79 -20.58
CA VAL A 153 8.95 17.52 -21.55
C VAL A 153 9.98 16.60 -20.90
N VAL A 154 10.35 15.52 -21.59
CA VAL A 154 11.41 14.61 -21.15
C VAL A 154 12.75 15.16 -21.65
N PRO A 155 13.72 15.46 -20.77
CA PRO A 155 15.04 15.91 -21.20
C PRO A 155 15.78 14.83 -22.01
N ASP A 156 16.66 15.23 -22.93
CA ASP A 156 17.40 14.29 -23.80
C ASP A 156 18.28 13.29 -23.03
N SER A 157 18.77 13.68 -21.84
CA SER A 157 19.54 12.80 -20.97
C SER A 157 18.70 11.73 -20.27
N CYS A 158 17.38 11.76 -20.44
CA CYS A 158 16.42 10.94 -19.71
C CYS A 158 15.61 10.03 -20.62
N LYS A 159 15.23 8.86 -20.10
CA LYS A 159 14.31 7.94 -20.74
C LYS A 159 13.13 7.63 -19.81
N PRO A 160 11.88 7.60 -20.32
CA PRO A 160 10.74 7.19 -19.53
C PRO A 160 10.86 5.70 -19.16
N VAL A 161 10.63 5.39 -17.90
CA VAL A 161 10.65 4.02 -17.36
C VAL A 161 9.23 3.47 -17.32
N LYS A 162 8.34 4.15 -16.59
CA LYS A 162 6.95 3.73 -16.40
C LYS A 162 6.10 4.92 -16.00
N THR A 163 4.85 4.92 -16.45
CA THR A 163 3.81 5.85 -15.98
C THR A 163 2.85 5.11 -15.08
N VAL A 164 2.60 5.65 -13.89
CA VAL A 164 1.69 5.07 -12.90
C VAL A 164 0.79 6.15 -12.32
N ALA A 165 -0.43 5.75 -11.94
CA ALA A 165 -1.39 6.61 -11.29
C ALA A 165 -1.14 6.57 -9.77
N ILE A 166 -0.59 7.65 -9.22
CA ILE A 166 -0.23 7.76 -7.79
C ILE A 166 -0.80 9.06 -7.20
N PRO A 167 -1.05 9.13 -5.88
CA PRO A 167 -1.78 10.27 -5.31
C PRO A 167 -0.92 11.52 -5.08
N PHE A 168 0.40 11.45 -5.30
CA PHE A 168 1.32 12.55 -5.09
C PHE A 168 2.53 12.51 -6.04
N SER A 169 3.19 13.65 -6.21
CA SER A 169 4.54 13.72 -6.77
C SER A 169 5.58 13.21 -5.77
N TYR A 170 6.82 12.96 -6.23
CA TYR A 170 7.93 12.75 -5.31
C TYR A 170 8.06 13.93 -4.33
N SER A 171 8.26 13.60 -3.07
CA SER A 171 8.59 14.53 -1.98
C SER A 171 9.62 13.83 -1.10
N PRO A 172 10.75 14.46 -0.73
CA PRO A 172 11.73 13.87 0.16
C PRO A 172 11.13 13.36 1.48
N CYS A 173 10.05 13.99 1.97
CA CYS A 173 9.42 13.55 3.22
C CYS A 173 8.59 12.26 3.07
N LEU A 174 8.35 11.75 1.85
CA LEU A 174 7.69 10.46 1.63
C LEU A 174 8.64 9.25 1.84
N ALA A 175 9.95 9.50 1.86
CA ALA A 175 10.94 8.46 2.17
C ALA A 175 11.05 8.20 3.68
N ASP A 176 10.61 9.16 4.50
CA ASP A 176 10.68 9.08 5.97
C ASP A 176 9.33 8.75 6.62
N ASP A 177 8.23 8.80 5.86
CA ASP A 177 6.89 8.62 6.41
C ASP A 177 5.95 7.72 5.61
N SER A 178 5.10 7.07 6.39
CA SER A 178 4.19 6.03 5.98
C SER A 178 3.17 6.49 4.96
N PHE A 179 2.97 5.69 3.91
CA PHE A 179 1.94 5.98 2.95
C PHE A 179 0.56 5.66 3.56
N GLY A 180 -0.23 6.70 3.87
CA GLY A 180 -1.56 6.57 4.47
C GLY A 180 -1.99 7.68 5.46
N ARG A 181 -1.10 8.62 5.83
CA ARG A 181 -1.45 9.75 6.73
C ARG A 181 -1.09 11.16 6.25
N ASP A 182 -0.45 11.33 5.10
CA ASP A 182 0.10 12.65 4.72
C ASP A 182 -0.87 13.58 3.98
N LEU A 183 -2.08 13.75 4.50
CA LEU A 183 -2.96 14.84 4.05
C LEU A 183 -3.71 15.52 5.19
N ALA A 184 -3.16 16.67 5.62
CA ALA A 184 -3.97 17.86 5.87
C ALA A 184 -3.15 19.16 5.63
N ARG A 185 -3.79 20.04 4.84
CA ARG A 185 -3.50 21.46 4.58
C ARG A 185 -2.42 21.76 3.51
N ARG A 186 -2.93 22.28 2.38
CA ARG A 186 -2.20 23.07 1.36
C ARG A 186 -1.08 23.90 2.01
N PHE A 187 0.17 23.58 1.70
CA PHE A 187 1.27 24.53 1.83
C PHE A 187 1.90 24.77 0.46
N ARG A 188 1.68 25.98 -0.06
CA ARG A 188 2.64 26.64 -0.94
C ARG A 188 3.90 26.90 -0.10
N HIS A 189 5.07 26.70 -0.70
CA HIS A 189 6.43 26.88 -0.16
C HIS A 189 7.03 25.71 0.66
N MET A 190 7.68 24.80 -0.07
CA MET A 190 9.11 24.45 0.00
C MET A 190 9.87 24.43 1.37
N PHE A 191 10.40 23.23 1.70
CA PHE A 191 11.48 22.81 2.60
C PHE A 191 11.41 23.11 4.12
N GLN A 192 11.02 22.09 4.89
CA GLN A 192 11.87 21.42 5.91
C GLN A 192 11.11 20.21 6.45
N CYS A 193 11.56 18.98 6.16
CA CYS A 193 11.08 17.81 6.88
C CYS A 193 11.55 18.00 8.33
N SER A 194 10.62 18.09 9.28
CA SER A 194 10.96 18.22 10.70
C SER A 194 11.59 16.91 11.15
N THR A 195 12.92 16.84 11.13
CA THR A 195 13.65 15.80 11.84
C THR A 195 13.21 15.85 13.30
N ARG A 196 12.44 14.86 13.78
CA ARG A 196 12.45 14.54 15.20
C ARG A 196 13.86 14.05 15.52
N LYS A 197 14.74 14.97 15.87
CA LYS A 197 15.89 14.64 16.69
C LYS A 197 15.33 14.21 18.05
N GLY A 198 15.53 12.93 18.38
CA GLY A 198 15.74 12.55 19.77
C GLY A 198 17.06 13.13 20.26
#